data_AF-A0A9D3X7N5-F1
#
_entry.id   AF-A0A9D3X7N5-F1
#
_cell.length_a   1.000
_cell.length_b   1.000
_cell.length_c   1.000
_cell.angle_alpha   90.00
_cell.angle_beta   90.00
_cell.angle_gamma   90.00
#
_symmetry.space_group_name_H-M   'P 1'
#
loop_
_entity.id
_entity.type
_entity.pdbx_description
1 polymer ?
#
loop_
_entity_poly.entity_id
_entity_poly.type
_entity_poly.pdbx_seq_one_letter_code
_entity_poly.pdbx_strand_id
1 'polypeptide(L)'
;MKKGRIGKDIQNELIQLLSNEIKQKILASACAAKYFSIILDCIPDAGHIEQMTIIIQFVDRPTSETENETESVFIKEHLGFVSLTETTGAGMTETILHQLEEMSLPIENLCGQGYDNGSNMKGKENGVQQ
;
A
#
# COMPACT_ATOMS: atom_id res chain seq x y z
N MET A 1 4.47 -33.75 26.30
CA MET A 1 4.36 -33.36 24.88
C MET A 1 5.40 -32.28 24.56
N LYS A 2 6.42 -32.57 23.77
CA LYS A 2 7.32 -31.53 23.24
C LYS A 2 6.61 -30.88 22.04
N LYS A 3 6.33 -29.57 22.10
CA LYS A 3 5.88 -28.81 20.92
C LYS A 3 7.00 -28.85 19.88
N GLY A 4 6.81 -29.58 18.79
CA GLY A 4 7.71 -29.52 17.64
C GLY A 4 7.58 -28.14 17.00
N ARG A 5 8.60 -27.29 17.16
CA ARG A 5 8.68 -26.02 16.44
C ARG A 5 9.26 -26.31 15.05
N ILE A 6 8.60 -25.80 14.03
CA ILE A 6 9.09 -25.81 12.64
C ILE A 6 10.38 -24.97 12.59
N GLY A 7 11.34 -25.29 11.72
CA GLY A 7 12.59 -24.52 11.61
C GLY A 7 12.34 -23.04 11.26
N LYS A 8 13.21 -22.14 11.72
CA LYS A 8 13.07 -20.68 11.49
C LYS A 8 12.92 -20.33 10.00
N ASP A 9 13.64 -21.03 9.14
CA ASP A 9 13.67 -20.73 7.71
C ASP A 9 12.34 -21.12 7.06
N ILE A 10 11.80 -22.29 7.41
CA ILE A 10 10.47 -22.74 6.97
C ILE A 10 9.36 -21.83 7.50
N GLN A 11 9.47 -21.35 8.76
CA GLN A 11 8.50 -20.39 9.30
C GLN A 11 8.52 -19.08 8.51
N ASN A 12 9.70 -18.53 8.21
CA ASN A 12 9.84 -17.29 7.47
C ASN A 12 9.35 -17.44 6.02
N GLU A 13 9.67 -18.56 5.36
CA GLU A 13 9.18 -18.87 4.02
C GLU A 13 7.65 -18.93 4.00
N LEU A 14 7.04 -19.63 4.95
CA LEU A 14 5.58 -19.70 5.06
C LEU A 14 4.94 -18.32 5.26
N ILE A 15 5.53 -17.48 6.12
CA ILE A 15 5.07 -16.10 6.35
C ILE A 15 5.16 -15.29 5.05
N GLN A 16 6.27 -15.40 4.30
CA GLN A 16 6.45 -14.69 3.03
C GLN A 16 5.45 -15.14 1.97
N LEU A 17 5.22 -16.45 1.82
CA LEU A 17 4.24 -16.98 0.87
C LEU A 17 2.82 -16.50 1.19
N LEU A 18 2.41 -16.57 2.46
CA LEU A 18 1.09 -16.11 2.89
C LEU A 18 0.94 -14.59 2.71
N SER A 19 1.96 -13.82 3.09
CA SER A 19 1.96 -12.36 2.91
C SER A 19 1.84 -11.98 1.44
N ASN A 20 2.61 -12.64 0.57
CA ASN A 20 2.56 -12.38 -0.87
C ASN A 20 1.19 -12.75 -1.45
N GLU A 21 0.64 -13.91 -1.11
CA GLU A 21 -0.69 -14.34 -1.60
C GLU A 21 -1.80 -13.36 -1.18
N ILE A 22 -1.77 -12.90 0.07
CA ILE A 22 -2.72 -11.90 0.58
C ILE A 22 -2.53 -10.57 -0.18
N LYS A 23 -1.28 -10.10 -0.34
CA LYS A 23 -0.97 -8.87 -1.06
C LYS A 23 -1.49 -8.94 -2.50
N GLN A 24 -1.22 -10.02 -3.22
CA GLN A 24 -1.66 -10.19 -4.61
C GLN A 24 -3.19 -10.19 -4.75
N LYS A 25 -3.91 -10.84 -3.82
CA LYS A 25 -5.39 -10.79 -3.83
C LYS A 25 -5.93 -9.39 -3.61
N ILE A 26 -5.34 -8.63 -2.70
CA ILE A 26 -5.76 -7.26 -2.42
C ILE A 26 -5.47 -6.36 -3.63
N LEU A 27 -4.29 -6.46 -4.23
CA LEU A 27 -3.93 -5.71 -5.43
C LEU A 27 -4.83 -6.06 -6.62
N ALA A 28 -5.16 -7.34 -6.81
CA ALA A 28 -6.12 -7.75 -7.85
C ALA A 28 -7.49 -7.09 -7.66
N SER A 29 -7.99 -7.04 -6.41
CA SER A 29 -9.24 -6.32 -6.09
C SER A 29 -9.12 -4.81 -6.33
N ALA A 30 -7.99 -4.20 -5.97
CA ALA A 30 -7.73 -2.77 -6.21
C ALA A 30 -7.71 -2.43 -7.71
N CYS A 31 -7.03 -3.25 -8.51
CA CYS A 31 -7.02 -3.12 -9.97
C CYS A 31 -8.43 -3.27 -10.57
N ALA A 32 -9.22 -4.24 -10.07
CA ALA A 32 -10.59 -4.45 -10.53
C ALA A 32 -11.53 -3.29 -10.16
N ALA A 33 -11.31 -2.65 -9.00
CA ALA A 33 -12.04 -1.44 -8.59
C ALA A 33 -11.77 -0.23 -9.50
N LYS A 34 -10.72 -0.31 -10.33
CA LYS A 34 -10.18 0.73 -11.21
C LYS A 34 -9.61 1.91 -10.45
N TYR A 35 -10.42 2.59 -9.63
CA TYR A 35 -10.05 3.82 -8.93
C TYR A 35 -9.66 3.56 -7.48
N PHE A 36 -8.63 4.27 -7.02
CA PHE A 36 -8.11 4.16 -5.65
C PHE A 36 -7.61 5.51 -5.13
N SER A 37 -7.41 5.61 -3.83
CA SER A 37 -6.70 6.70 -3.17
C SER A 37 -5.53 6.17 -2.35
N ILE A 38 -4.57 7.04 -2.05
CA ILE A 38 -3.44 6.73 -1.18
C ILE A 38 -3.42 7.64 0.04
N ILE A 39 -3.03 7.09 1.19
CA ILE A 39 -2.67 7.86 2.39
C ILE A 39 -1.22 7.52 2.71
N LEU A 40 -0.42 8.57 2.90
CA LEU A 40 1.02 8.46 3.08
C LEU A 40 1.43 9.12 4.40
N ASP A 41 2.24 8.40 5.18
CA ASP A 41 2.78 8.88 6.45
C ASP A 41 4.27 8.55 6.55
N CYS A 42 5.09 9.49 7.01
CA CYS A 42 6.53 9.30 7.14
C CYS A 42 6.86 9.02 8.61
N ILE A 43 7.38 7.82 8.89
CA ILE A 43 7.73 7.39 10.23
C ILE A 43 9.27 7.38 10.32
N PRO A 44 9.88 8.14 11.25
CA PRO A 44 11.30 8.04 11.50
C PRO A 44 11.62 6.70 12.18
N ASP A 45 12.39 5.83 11.53
CA ASP A 45 12.84 4.58 12.16
C ASP A 45 13.99 4.86 13.15
N ALA A 46 14.06 4.06 14.22
CA ALA A 46 15.09 4.12 15.26
C ALA A 46 16.52 3.87 14.73
N GLY A 47 16.67 3.47 13.47
CA GLY A 47 17.92 3.13 12.80
C GLY A 47 18.49 4.17 11.82
N HIS A 48 17.94 5.40 11.75
CA HIS A 48 18.29 6.47 10.77
C HIS A 48 17.83 6.23 9.31
N ILE A 49 16.94 5.26 9.06
CA ILE A 49 16.30 5.07 7.76
C ILE A 49 14.89 5.63 7.87
N GLU A 50 14.53 6.64 7.06
CA GLU A 50 13.14 7.09 7.01
C GLU A 50 12.29 6.05 6.27
N GLN A 51 11.11 5.72 6.80
CA GLN A 51 10.16 4.84 6.13
C GLN A 51 8.88 5.61 5.83
N MET A 52 8.29 5.32 4.68
CA MET A 52 6.98 5.80 4.29
C MET A 52 5.97 4.67 4.39
N THR A 53 4.95 4.90 5.20
CA THR A 53 3.74 4.09 5.22
C THR A 53 2.88 4.48 4.04
N ILE A 54 2.41 3.50 3.26
CA ILE A 54 1.44 3.69 2.18
C ILE A 54 0.19 2.88 2.48
N ILE A 55 -0.96 3.56 2.49
CA ILE A 55 -2.28 2.94 2.61
C ILE A 55 -2.99 3.11 1.27
N ILE A 56 -3.28 2.00 0.59
CA ILE A 56 -4.13 1.99 -0.60
C ILE A 56 -5.57 1.80 -0.16
N GLN A 57 -6.47 2.72 -0.55
CA GLN A 57 -7.90 2.62 -0.28
C GLN A 57 -8.67 2.51 -1.60
N PHE A 58 -9.62 1.59 -1.67
CA PHE A 58 -10.46 1.41 -2.85
C PHE A 58 -11.83 0.84 -2.48
N VAL A 59 -12.77 0.99 -3.41
CA VAL A 59 -14.13 0.48 -3.26
C VAL A 59 -14.21 -0.90 -3.88
N ASP A 60 -14.42 -1.91 -3.04
CA ASP A 60 -14.62 -3.29 -3.46
C ASP A 60 -16.11 -3.57 -3.67
N ARG A 61 -16.43 -4.10 -4.85
CA ARG A 61 -17.77 -4.53 -5.24
C ARG A 61 -17.69 -5.99 -5.66
N PRO A 62 -17.81 -6.93 -4.72
CA PRO A 62 -17.92 -8.34 -5.07
C PRO A 62 -19.16 -8.53 -5.93
N THR A 63 -18.97 -9.00 -7.16
CA THR A 63 -20.08 -9.42 -8.02
C THR A 63 -20.64 -10.72 -7.47
N SER A 64 -21.89 -10.73 -7.02
CA SER A 64 -22.58 -11.99 -6.72
C SER A 64 -22.89 -12.71 -8.03
N GLU A 65 -22.60 -14.01 -8.10
CA GLU A 65 -23.02 -14.85 -9.24
C GLU A 65 -24.54 -15.11 -9.22
N THR A 66 -25.21 -14.72 -8.14
CA THR A 66 -26.65 -14.89 -7.91
C THR A 66 -27.35 -13.52 -7.98
N GLU A 67 -28.30 -13.39 -8.90
CA GLU A 67 -29.07 -12.17 -9.22
C GLU A 67 -29.93 -11.60 -8.08
N ASN A 68 -29.87 -12.17 -6.87
CA ASN A 68 -30.77 -11.87 -5.76
C ASN A 68 -30.07 -11.39 -4.48
N GLU A 69 -28.76 -11.14 -4.50
CA GLU A 69 -28.04 -10.58 -3.36
C GLU A 69 -27.81 -9.08 -3.53
N THR A 70 -28.12 -8.31 -2.49
CA THR A 70 -27.84 -6.87 -2.45
C THR A 70 -26.35 -6.65 -2.67
N GLU A 71 -25.98 -5.94 -3.74
CA GLU A 71 -24.59 -5.52 -4.00
C GLU A 71 -24.04 -4.82 -2.76
N SER A 72 -23.18 -5.51 -2.02
CA SER A 72 -22.55 -4.97 -0.83
C SER A 72 -21.30 -4.23 -1.26
N VAL A 73 -21.25 -2.93 -0.97
CA VAL A 73 -20.10 -2.08 -1.27
C VAL A 73 -19.22 -2.00 -0.03
N PHE A 74 -17.95 -2.38 -0.17
CA PHE A 74 -16.97 -2.32 0.93
C PHE A 74 -15.86 -1.34 0.60
N ILE A 75 -15.35 -0.64 1.62
CA ILE A 75 -14.07 0.06 1.51
C ILE A 75 -13.00 -0.91 2.00
N LYS A 76 -12.00 -1.17 1.15
CA LYS A 76 -10.83 -1.98 1.50
C LYS A 76 -9.61 -1.09 1.63
N GLU A 77 -8.75 -1.43 2.58
CA GLU A 77 -7.51 -0.75 2.86
C GLU A 77 -6.35 -1.73 2.86
N HIS A 78 -5.23 -1.35 2.27
CA HIS A 78 -3.99 -2.13 2.31
C HIS A 78 -2.83 -1.28 2.81
N LEU A 79 -2.22 -1.71 3.91
CA LEU A 79 -1.06 -1.07 4.51
C LEU A 79 0.24 -1.69 3.98
N GLY A 80 1.13 -0.84 3.48
CA GLY A 80 2.50 -1.17 3.10
C GLY A 80 3.51 -0.22 3.73
N PHE A 81 4.77 -0.65 3.80
CA PHE A 81 5.90 0.16 4.24
C PHE A 81 6.95 0.18 3.14
N VAL A 82 7.47 1.36 2.85
CA VAL A 82 8.46 1.61 1.80
C VAL A 82 9.64 2.32 2.44
N SER A 83 10.85 1.81 2.22
CA SER A 83 12.06 2.48 2.70
C SER A 83 12.36 3.70 1.81
N LEU A 84 12.65 4.84 2.44
CA LEU A 84 13.07 6.04 1.72
C LEU A 84 14.59 6.12 1.69
N THR A 85 15.14 6.26 0.50
CA THR A 85 16.56 6.59 0.29
C THR A 85 16.78 8.10 0.34
N GLU A 86 15.81 8.87 -0.14
CA GLU A 86 15.79 10.33 -0.15
C GLU A 86 14.47 10.86 0.41
N THR A 87 14.57 11.93 1.20
CA THR A 87 13.43 12.48 1.95
C THR A 87 12.97 13.82 1.38
N THR A 88 13.56 14.23 0.26
CA THR A 88 13.10 15.37 -0.53
C THR A 88 11.75 15.06 -1.17
N GLY A 89 10.96 16.08 -1.48
CA GLY A 89 9.66 15.85 -2.16
C GLY A 89 9.82 15.10 -3.48
N ALA A 90 10.87 15.39 -4.26
CA ALA A 90 11.14 14.68 -5.51
C ALA A 90 11.47 13.19 -5.30
N GLY A 91 12.35 12.86 -4.35
CA GLY A 91 12.73 11.47 -4.06
C GLY A 91 11.55 10.67 -3.49
N MET A 92 10.71 11.31 -2.67
CA MET A 92 9.47 10.72 -2.18
C MET A 92 8.47 10.46 -3.33
N THR A 93 8.29 11.42 -4.24
CA THR A 93 7.43 11.24 -5.42
C THR A 93 7.93 10.08 -6.29
N GLU A 94 9.23 10.00 -6.58
CA GLU A 94 9.81 8.90 -7.36
C GLU A 94 9.58 7.55 -6.68
N THR A 95 9.77 7.49 -5.36
CA THR A 95 9.51 6.28 -4.56
C THR A 95 8.05 5.85 -4.64
N ILE A 96 7.11 6.80 -4.54
CA ILE A 96 5.67 6.52 -4.65
C ILE A 96 5.33 5.99 -6.05
N LEU A 97 5.85 6.63 -7.11
CA LEU A 97 5.61 6.22 -8.50
C LEU A 97 6.13 4.79 -8.76
N HIS A 98 7.36 4.50 -8.33
CA HIS A 98 7.92 3.15 -8.43
C HIS A 98 7.07 2.14 -7.65
N GLN A 99 6.62 2.49 -6.45
CA GLN A 99 5.82 1.57 -5.64
C GLN A 99 4.46 1.26 -6.27
N LEU A 100 3.81 2.26 -6.88
CA LEU A 100 2.55 2.09 -7.60
C LEU A 100 2.74 1.22 -8.86
N GLU A 101 3.85 1.40 -9.58
CA GLU A 101 4.22 0.57 -10.72
C GLU A 101 4.42 -0.91 -10.32
N GLU A 102 5.17 -1.17 -9.25
CA GLU A 102 5.34 -2.53 -8.70
C GLU A 102 4.00 -3.17 -8.26
N MET A 103 3.06 -2.36 -7.79
CA MET A 103 1.72 -2.80 -7.41
C MET A 103 0.78 -2.96 -8.62
N SER A 104 1.22 -2.62 -9.83
CA SER A 104 0.38 -2.55 -11.03
C SER A 104 -0.85 -1.65 -10.86
N LEU A 105 -0.69 -0.57 -10.09
CA LEU A 105 -1.72 0.43 -9.82
C LEU A 105 -1.41 1.70 -10.63
N PRO A 106 -2.09 1.93 -11.77
CA PRO A 106 -1.74 3.05 -12.65
C PRO A 106 -2.05 4.40 -12.00
N ILE A 107 -1.11 5.34 -12.07
CA ILE A 107 -1.22 6.69 -11.50
C ILE A 107 -2.44 7.45 -12.06
N GLU A 108 -2.83 7.18 -13.30
CA GLU A 108 -4.00 7.79 -13.95
C GLU A 108 -5.33 7.43 -13.28
N ASN A 109 -5.36 6.36 -12.47
CA ASN A 109 -6.52 5.96 -11.70
C ASN A 109 -6.48 6.42 -10.23
N LEU A 110 -5.40 7.09 -9.82
CA LEU A 110 -5.28 7.69 -8.49
C LEU A 110 -6.24 8.88 -8.37
N CYS A 111 -7.26 8.75 -7.52
CA CYS A 111 -8.32 9.75 -7.36
C CYS A 111 -8.14 10.66 -6.15
N GLY A 112 -7.19 10.35 -5.27
CA GLY A 112 -6.95 11.14 -4.07
C GLY A 112 -5.66 10.75 -3.37
N GLN A 113 -5.02 11.75 -2.76
CA GLN A 113 -3.78 11.59 -2.00
C GLN A 113 -3.90 12.34 -0.68
N GLY A 114 -3.65 11.64 0.43
CA GLY A 114 -3.58 12.20 1.78
C GLY A 114 -2.16 12.11 2.31
N TYR A 115 -1.65 13.20 2.87
CA TYR A 115 -0.30 13.27 3.44
C TYR A 115 -0.34 13.82 4.86
N ASP A 116 0.37 13.20 5.80
CA ASP A 116 0.65 13.84 7.09
C ASP A 116 1.79 14.89 6.95
N ASN A 117 1.80 15.87 7.85
CA ASN A 117 2.53 17.15 7.86
C ASN A 117 4.07 17.03 7.97
N GLY A 118 4.72 16.12 7.24
CA GLY A 118 6.14 16.28 6.94
C GLY A 118 6.33 17.56 6.11
N SER A 119 7.23 18.45 6.52
CA SER A 119 7.49 19.73 5.82
C SER A 119 7.81 19.56 4.31
N ASN A 120 8.31 18.38 3.93
CA ASN A 120 8.63 18.00 2.55
C ASN A 120 7.43 17.50 1.73
N MET A 121 6.30 17.16 2.39
CA MET A 121 5.06 16.73 1.72
C MET A 121 4.17 17.92 1.31
N LYS A 122 4.34 19.09 1.96
CA LYS A 122 3.53 20.31 1.79
C LYS A 122 4.28 21.51 1.19
N GLY A 123 5.43 21.29 0.54
CA GLY A 123 6.23 22.38 -0.04
C GLY A 123 5.56 23.03 -1.26
N LYS A 124 5.27 24.34 -1.21
CA LYS A 124 4.63 25.11 -2.29
C LYS A 124 5.41 25.15 -3.62
N GLU A 125 6.69 24.82 -3.61
CA GLU A 125 7.54 24.77 -4.82
C GLU A 125 8.28 23.44 -5.02
N ASN A 126 8.23 22.50 -4.06
CA ASN A 126 8.96 21.22 -4.10
C ASN A 126 8.30 20.09 -3.28
N GLY A 127 7.00 20.21 -2.99
CA GLY A 127 6.24 19.21 -2.24
C GLY A 127 5.71 18.10 -3.13
N VAL A 128 5.42 16.94 -2.53
CA VAL A 128 4.74 15.82 -3.21
C VAL A 128 3.31 16.24 -3.63
N GLN A 129 2.69 17.14 -2.87
CA GLN A 129 1.41 17.75 -3.22
C GLN A 129 1.61 18.86 -4.26
N GLN A 130 1.37 18.54 -5.54
CA GLN A 130 1.13 19.52 -6.60
C GLN A 130 -0.37 19.62 -6.93
#